data_AF-A0A7R9ZYF8-F1
#
_entry.id   AF-A0A7R9ZYF8-F1
#
_cell.length_a   1.000
_cell.length_b   1.000
_cell.length_c   1.000
_cell.angle_alpha   90.00
_cell.angle_beta   90.00
_cell.angle_gamma   90.00
#
_symmetry.space_group_name_H-M   'P 1'
#
loop_
_entity.id
_entity.type
_entity.pdbx_description
1 polymer ?
#
loop_
_entity_poly.entity_id
_entity_poly.type
_entity_poly.pdbx_seq_one_letter_code
_entity_poly.pdbx_strand_id
1 'polypeptide(L)'
;GLDGPLCEGAGEASQLPPPSLERSVSNVQGPGVRGGEALSTANLHAFAKAVATKALADNLKPHLDSIIEEFRRIVSQRVRGGLSWQQLQARISGQRLDPAAFVRAWRERTTYQACNEDHESVRLWWAYVSERTGEDLLRLFAWCTGFAAIPTTAWKFRINVIDDVKRCPTVNTCMTDDTSAANRGVKMPTVYLPAYSSKATLAQKMEWAIAGASGIHLH
;
A
#
# COMPACT_ATOMS: atom_id res chain seq x y z
N GLY A 1 28.43 33.90 -26.30
CA GLY A 1 27.06 33.76 -26.83
C GLY A 1 26.65 32.32 -26.71
N LEU A 2 25.77 32.03 -25.76
CA LEU A 2 25.09 30.74 -25.63
C LEU A 2 23.65 31.07 -25.24
N ASP A 3 22.84 31.33 -26.25
CA ASP A 3 21.39 31.46 -26.13
C ASP A 3 20.81 30.08 -25.84
N GLY A 4 20.42 29.85 -24.58
CA GLY A 4 19.66 28.67 -24.18
C GLY A 4 18.17 28.85 -24.55
N PRO A 5 17.48 27.79 -25.02
CA PRO A 5 16.09 27.89 -25.40
C PRO A 5 15.21 28.12 -24.16
N LEU A 6 14.44 29.20 -24.20
CA LEU A 6 13.39 29.51 -23.23
C LEU A 6 12.32 28.42 -23.29
N CYS A 7 12.16 27.65 -22.21
CA CYS A 7 11.00 26.79 -22.00
C CYS A 7 9.76 27.65 -21.76
N GLU A 8 9.12 28.10 -22.83
CA GLU A 8 7.81 28.75 -22.79
C GLU A 8 6.68 27.74 -22.61
N GLY A 9 5.78 28.02 -21.66
CA GLY A 9 4.39 27.57 -21.72
C GLY A 9 4.04 26.30 -20.95
N ALA A 10 4.18 26.31 -19.61
CA ALA A 10 3.31 25.47 -18.78
C ALA A 10 1.88 26.02 -18.90
N GLY A 11 1.12 25.48 -19.87
CA GLY A 11 -0.29 25.84 -20.06
C GLY A 11 -1.05 25.60 -18.76
N GLU A 12 -1.72 26.65 -18.27
CA GLU A 12 -2.68 26.57 -17.18
C GLU A 12 -3.76 25.56 -17.57
N ALA A 13 -3.62 24.33 -17.07
CA ALA A 13 -4.66 23.33 -17.18
C ALA A 13 -5.88 23.89 -16.47
N SER A 14 -6.89 24.28 -17.25
CA SER A 14 -8.17 24.78 -16.76
C SER A 14 -8.74 23.78 -15.74
N GLN A 15 -8.62 24.12 -14.46
CA GLN A 15 -9.16 23.31 -13.38
C GLN A 15 -10.67 23.51 -13.38
N LEU A 16 -11.39 22.57 -14.00
CA LEU A 16 -12.83 22.47 -13.79
C LEU A 16 -13.08 22.29 -12.29
N PRO A 17 -14.06 23.00 -11.71
CA PRO A 17 -14.39 22.87 -10.31
C PRO A 17 -14.76 21.41 -10.00
N PRO A 18 -14.33 20.86 -8.85
CA PRO A 18 -14.58 19.48 -8.51
C PRO A 18 -16.09 19.20 -8.46
N PRO A 19 -16.56 18.06 -8.97
CA PRO A 19 -17.97 17.70 -8.92
C PRO A 19 -18.45 17.66 -7.47
N SER A 20 -19.55 18.36 -7.18
CA SER A 20 -20.21 18.36 -5.87
C SER A 20 -20.85 17.00 -5.57
N LEU A 21 -20.78 16.57 -4.30
CA LEU A 21 -21.42 15.33 -3.81
C LEU A 21 -22.91 15.50 -3.49
N GLU A 22 -23.49 16.68 -3.74
CA GLU A 22 -24.89 16.94 -3.45
C GLU A 22 -25.83 16.15 -4.37
N ARG A 23 -26.81 15.50 -3.75
CA ARG A 23 -27.75 14.62 -4.43
C ARG A 23 -28.84 15.45 -5.10
N SER A 24 -28.77 15.62 -6.41
CA SER A 24 -29.73 16.42 -7.18
C SER A 24 -31.11 15.76 -7.36
N VAL A 25 -31.21 14.43 -7.56
CA VAL A 25 -32.51 13.73 -7.73
C VAL A 25 -32.50 12.28 -7.19
N SER A 26 -33.50 11.92 -6.37
CA SER A 26 -33.63 10.60 -5.73
C SER A 26 -34.58 9.62 -6.47
N ASN A 27 -34.57 9.58 -7.80
CA ASN A 27 -35.38 8.62 -8.56
C ASN A 27 -34.59 7.35 -8.89
N VAL A 28 -35.13 6.17 -8.57
CA VAL A 28 -34.51 4.88 -8.90
C VAL A 28 -35.03 4.45 -10.28
N GLN A 29 -34.11 4.15 -11.19
CA GLN A 29 -34.42 3.64 -12.52
C GLN A 29 -33.62 2.37 -12.75
N GLY A 30 -34.21 1.38 -13.43
CA GLY A 30 -33.52 0.14 -13.74
C GLY A 30 -34.41 -0.84 -14.52
N PRO A 31 -33.84 -1.94 -15.06
CA PRO A 31 -34.62 -2.97 -15.72
C PRO A 31 -35.73 -3.50 -14.80
N GLY A 32 -36.99 -3.35 -15.22
CA GLY A 32 -38.16 -3.77 -14.44
C GLY A 32 -38.66 -2.77 -13.38
N VAL A 33 -38.17 -1.53 -13.38
CA VAL A 33 -38.62 -0.46 -12.47
C VAL A 33 -38.82 0.82 -13.27
N ARG A 34 -40.07 1.32 -13.33
CA ARG A 34 -40.38 2.63 -13.91
C ARG A 34 -40.61 3.64 -12.79
N GLY A 35 -40.04 4.84 -12.92
CA GLY A 35 -40.27 5.91 -11.96
C GLY A 35 -41.75 6.26 -11.88
N GLY A 36 -42.30 6.35 -10.66
CA GLY A 36 -43.71 6.62 -10.42
C GLY A 36 -44.62 5.39 -10.39
N GLU A 37 -44.11 4.20 -10.66
CA GLU A 37 -44.88 2.95 -10.47
C GLU A 37 -45.03 2.62 -8.98
N ALA A 38 -46.20 2.14 -8.57
CA ALA A 38 -46.42 1.67 -7.21
C ALA A 38 -45.60 0.41 -6.93
N LEU A 39 -44.99 0.34 -5.75
CA LEU A 39 -44.27 -0.86 -5.31
C LEU A 39 -45.26 -2.02 -5.11
N SER A 40 -44.96 -3.15 -5.72
CA SER A 40 -45.76 -4.38 -5.65
C SER A 40 -44.85 -5.58 -5.38
N THR A 41 -45.44 -6.71 -4.97
CA THR A 41 -44.68 -7.97 -4.79
C THR A 41 -44.00 -8.41 -6.08
N ALA A 42 -44.59 -8.11 -7.25
CA ALA A 42 -44.03 -8.44 -8.56
C ALA A 42 -42.78 -7.62 -8.92
N ASN A 43 -42.69 -6.35 -8.49
CA ASN A 43 -41.56 -5.46 -8.82
C ASN A 43 -40.57 -5.22 -7.68
N LEU A 44 -40.86 -5.70 -6.46
CA LEU A 44 -40.04 -5.48 -5.26
C LEU A 44 -38.57 -5.91 -5.42
N HIS A 45 -38.32 -7.08 -6.02
CA HIS A 45 -36.96 -7.57 -6.20
C HIS A 45 -36.16 -6.70 -7.18
N ALA A 46 -36.79 -6.30 -8.30
CA ALA A 46 -36.16 -5.41 -9.27
C ALA A 46 -35.89 -4.03 -8.66
N PHE A 47 -36.85 -3.51 -7.89
CA PHE A 47 -36.70 -2.26 -7.14
C PHE A 47 -35.54 -2.32 -6.14
N ALA A 48 -35.47 -3.36 -5.30
CA ALA A 48 -34.38 -3.54 -4.34
C ALA A 48 -33.01 -3.59 -5.02
N LYS A 49 -32.90 -4.33 -6.14
CA LYS A 49 -31.67 -4.37 -6.94
C LYS A 49 -31.30 -2.99 -7.49
N ALA A 50 -32.27 -2.25 -8.04
CA ALA A 50 -32.04 -0.92 -8.60
C ALA A 50 -31.66 0.11 -7.52
N VAL A 51 -32.27 0.05 -6.33
CA VAL A 51 -31.89 0.87 -5.17
C VAL A 51 -30.45 0.57 -4.77
N ALA A 52 -30.07 -0.71 -4.66
CA ALA A 52 -28.72 -1.12 -4.30
C ALA A 52 -27.69 -0.64 -5.34
N THR A 53 -27.95 -0.84 -6.63
CA THR A 53 -27.08 -0.35 -7.71
C THR A 53 -26.95 1.18 -7.66
N LYS A 54 -28.06 1.89 -7.47
CA LYS A 54 -28.03 3.35 -7.40
C LYS A 54 -27.21 3.84 -6.21
N ALA A 55 -27.40 3.22 -5.05
CA ALA A 55 -26.71 3.59 -3.81
C ALA A 55 -25.20 3.30 -3.88
N LEU A 56 -24.81 2.16 -4.46
CA LEU A 56 -23.41 1.70 -4.47
C LEU A 56 -22.60 2.20 -5.68
N ALA A 57 -23.24 2.44 -6.82
CA ALA A 57 -22.57 2.71 -8.07
C ALA A 57 -23.05 4.01 -8.74
N ASP A 58 -24.35 4.13 -9.06
CA ASP A 58 -24.80 5.21 -9.95
C ASP A 58 -24.61 6.60 -9.35
N ASN A 59 -24.88 6.77 -8.05
CA ASN A 59 -24.66 8.05 -7.36
C ASN A 59 -23.17 8.43 -7.31
N LEU A 60 -22.27 7.44 -7.36
CA LEU A 60 -20.81 7.65 -7.32
C LEU A 60 -20.19 7.63 -8.71
N LYS A 61 -20.98 7.41 -9.76
CA LYS A 61 -20.49 7.15 -11.12
C LYS A 61 -19.49 8.20 -11.63
N PRO A 62 -19.71 9.53 -11.47
CA PRO A 62 -18.74 10.52 -11.94
C PRO A 62 -17.36 10.35 -11.30
N HIS A 63 -17.30 10.03 -10.00
CA HIS A 63 -16.05 9.82 -9.29
C HIS A 63 -15.45 8.44 -9.58
N LEU A 64 -16.28 7.41 -9.66
CA LEU A 64 -15.85 6.05 -9.99
C LEU A 64 -15.27 6.00 -11.40
N ASP A 65 -15.84 6.71 -12.37
CA ASP A 65 -15.32 6.76 -13.74
C ASP A 65 -13.91 7.37 -13.77
N SER A 66 -13.65 8.46 -13.03
CA SER A 66 -12.30 9.03 -12.90
C SER A 66 -11.32 8.08 -12.20
N ILE A 67 -11.72 7.42 -11.12
CA ILE A 67 -10.88 6.42 -10.43
C ILE A 67 -10.55 5.26 -11.36
N ILE A 68 -11.55 4.78 -12.12
CA ILE A 68 -11.39 3.69 -13.07
C ILE A 68 -10.44 4.10 -14.20
N GLU A 69 -10.59 5.30 -14.75
CA GLU A 69 -9.70 5.81 -15.80
C GLU A 69 -8.25 5.88 -15.31
N GLU A 70 -8.03 6.51 -14.16
CA GLU A 70 -6.71 6.64 -13.55
C GLU A 70 -6.09 5.28 -13.22
N PHE A 71 -6.87 4.39 -12.62
CA PHE A 71 -6.43 3.03 -12.35
C PHE A 71 -6.04 2.29 -13.63
N ARG A 72 -6.80 2.46 -14.73
CA ARG A 72 -6.50 1.83 -16.03
C ARG A 72 -5.28 2.44 -16.71
N ARG A 73 -5.01 3.71 -16.48
CA ARG A 73 -3.83 4.44 -16.97
C ARG A 73 -2.55 3.93 -16.31
N ILE A 74 -2.59 3.73 -14.98
CA ILE A 74 -1.43 3.29 -14.19
C ILE A 74 -1.24 1.77 -14.30
N VAL A 75 -2.33 1.00 -14.23
CA VAL A 75 -2.30 -0.47 -14.23
C VAL A 75 -2.68 -0.98 -15.61
N SER A 76 -1.72 -1.56 -16.33
CA SER A 76 -1.95 -2.04 -17.70
C SER A 76 -2.96 -3.19 -17.76
N GLN A 77 -3.62 -3.35 -18.92
CA GLN A 77 -4.58 -4.43 -19.17
C GLN A 77 -3.95 -5.82 -18.98
N ARG A 78 -2.64 -5.97 -19.27
CA ARG A 78 -1.91 -7.22 -19.06
C ARG A 78 -1.87 -7.62 -17.58
N VAL A 79 -1.79 -6.66 -16.66
CA VAL A 79 -1.76 -6.93 -15.22
C VAL A 79 -3.17 -7.23 -14.68
N ARG A 80 -4.20 -6.57 -15.25
CA ARG A 80 -5.61 -6.70 -14.84
C ARG A 80 -6.32 -7.91 -15.46
N GLY A 81 -5.90 -8.32 -16.66
CA GLY A 81 -6.54 -9.38 -17.42
C GLY A 81 -6.47 -10.72 -16.68
N GLY A 82 -7.62 -11.40 -16.59
CA GLY A 82 -7.71 -12.73 -15.97
C GLY A 82 -7.74 -12.75 -14.44
N LEU A 83 -7.76 -11.60 -13.77
CA LEU A 83 -7.98 -11.54 -12.32
C LEU A 83 -9.46 -11.56 -11.98
N SER A 84 -9.84 -12.44 -11.06
CA SER A 84 -11.10 -12.31 -10.32
C SER A 84 -11.07 -11.08 -9.41
N TRP A 85 -12.26 -10.62 -8.99
CA TRP A 85 -12.39 -9.53 -8.03
C TRP A 85 -11.62 -9.81 -6.73
N GLN A 86 -11.69 -11.04 -6.22
CA GLN A 86 -10.99 -11.46 -5.01
C GLN A 86 -9.46 -11.38 -5.17
N GLN A 87 -8.93 -11.78 -6.34
CA GLN A 87 -7.50 -11.68 -6.61
C GLN A 87 -7.04 -10.23 -6.75
N LEU A 88 -7.86 -9.36 -7.37
CA LEU A 88 -7.57 -7.94 -7.45
C LEU A 88 -7.54 -7.31 -6.05
N GLN A 89 -8.54 -7.60 -5.22
CA GLN A 89 -8.58 -7.15 -3.84
C GLN A 89 -7.37 -7.65 -3.04
N ALA A 90 -7.00 -8.93 -3.16
CA ALA A 90 -5.81 -9.47 -2.50
C ALA A 90 -4.49 -8.82 -2.98
N ARG A 91 -4.42 -8.37 -4.24
CA ARG A 91 -3.27 -7.62 -4.76
C ARG A 91 -3.19 -6.21 -4.18
N ILE A 92 -4.33 -5.54 -4.02
CA ILE A 92 -4.39 -4.17 -3.47
C ILE A 92 -4.18 -4.19 -1.96
N SER A 93 -4.87 -5.09 -1.25
CA SER A 93 -4.85 -5.16 0.21
C SER A 93 -3.66 -5.93 0.79
N GLY A 94 -2.93 -6.69 -0.04
CA GLY A 94 -1.93 -7.65 0.43
C GLY A 94 -2.54 -8.90 1.08
N GLN A 95 -1.67 -9.80 1.54
CA GLN A 95 -2.09 -11.03 2.22
C GLN A 95 -2.53 -10.74 3.66
N ARG A 96 -3.69 -11.26 4.05
CA ARG A 96 -4.15 -11.27 5.44
C ARG A 96 -3.64 -12.55 6.09
N LEU A 97 -2.65 -12.40 6.98
CA LEU A 97 -2.02 -13.50 7.71
C LEU A 97 -2.19 -13.25 9.20
N ASP A 98 -2.27 -14.32 9.99
CA ASP A 98 -2.11 -14.22 11.44
C ASP A 98 -0.66 -13.75 11.77
N PRO A 99 -0.41 -13.22 12.98
CA PRO A 99 0.90 -12.66 13.31
C PRO A 99 2.08 -13.63 13.11
N ALA A 100 1.93 -14.91 13.46
CA ALA A 100 3.01 -15.88 13.33
C ALA A 100 3.31 -16.22 11.87
N ALA A 101 2.26 -16.43 11.06
CA ALA A 101 2.40 -16.63 9.62
C ALA A 101 2.97 -15.38 8.92
N PHE A 102 2.59 -14.19 9.36
CA PHE A 102 3.10 -12.92 8.84
C PHE A 102 4.61 -12.80 9.07
N VAL A 103 5.08 -13.00 10.31
CA VAL A 103 6.51 -12.91 10.64
C VAL A 103 7.31 -13.95 9.88
N ARG A 104 6.79 -15.18 9.74
CA ARG A 104 7.43 -16.22 8.93
C ARG A 104 7.56 -15.79 7.45
N ALA A 105 6.48 -15.32 6.84
CA ALA A 105 6.49 -14.87 5.45
C ALA A 105 7.44 -13.69 5.22
N TRP A 106 7.53 -12.77 6.19
CA TRP A 106 8.49 -11.67 6.13
C TRP A 106 9.93 -12.19 6.22
N ARG A 107 10.23 -13.09 7.17
CA ARG A 107 11.56 -13.69 7.34
C ARG A 107 12.01 -14.48 6.12
N GLU A 108 11.13 -15.27 5.50
CA GLU A 108 11.40 -16.02 4.26
C GLU A 108 11.75 -15.12 3.07
N ARG A 109 11.29 -13.86 3.07
CA ARG A 109 11.61 -12.87 2.04
C ARG A 109 12.79 -11.97 2.42
N THR A 110 13.41 -12.20 3.57
CA THR A 110 14.52 -11.39 4.06
C THR A 110 15.86 -11.91 3.55
N THR A 111 16.69 -10.98 3.10
CA THR A 111 18.08 -11.19 2.71
C THR A 111 18.99 -10.41 3.64
N TYR A 112 20.23 -10.88 3.80
CA TYR A 112 21.19 -10.30 4.73
C TYR A 112 22.37 -9.73 3.96
N GLN A 113 22.77 -8.50 4.27
CA GLN A 113 23.95 -7.83 3.71
C GLN A 113 24.95 -7.58 4.84
N ALA A 114 26.22 -7.93 4.60
CA ALA A 114 27.30 -7.86 5.60
C ALA A 114 27.04 -8.62 6.91
N CYS A 115 26.01 -9.48 6.95
CA CYS A 115 25.63 -10.30 8.08
C CYS A 115 24.92 -11.57 7.60
N ASN A 116 24.50 -12.43 8.53
CA ASN A 116 23.68 -13.60 8.26
C ASN A 116 22.56 -13.71 9.31
N GLU A 117 21.73 -14.74 9.18
CA GLU A 117 20.58 -14.97 10.05
C GLU A 117 20.97 -15.25 11.52
N ASP A 118 22.15 -15.80 11.76
CA ASP A 118 22.66 -16.14 13.09
C ASP A 118 23.32 -14.96 13.81
N HIS A 119 23.54 -13.84 13.11
CA HIS A 119 24.12 -12.63 13.68
C HIS A 119 23.28 -12.14 14.87
N GLU A 120 23.92 -11.79 15.99
CA GLU A 120 23.24 -11.44 17.24
C GLU A 120 22.17 -10.36 17.07
N SER A 121 22.51 -9.23 16.43
CA SER A 121 21.57 -8.16 16.10
C SER A 121 20.37 -8.62 15.27
N VAL A 122 20.57 -9.54 14.33
CA VAL A 122 19.50 -10.11 13.50
C VAL A 122 18.58 -11.00 14.34
N ARG A 123 19.14 -11.79 15.25
CA ARG A 123 18.35 -12.58 16.21
C ARG A 123 17.55 -11.68 17.15
N LEU A 124 18.15 -10.61 17.66
CA LEU A 124 17.46 -9.60 18.48
C LEU A 124 16.33 -8.92 17.70
N TRP A 125 16.57 -8.58 16.43
CA TRP A 125 15.56 -8.05 15.52
C TRP A 125 14.36 -8.98 15.38
N TRP A 126 14.57 -10.24 15.01
CA TRP A 126 13.46 -11.16 14.83
C TRP A 126 12.75 -11.50 16.14
N ALA A 127 13.47 -11.52 17.26
CA ALA A 127 12.84 -11.65 18.58
C ALA A 127 12.00 -10.41 18.95
N TYR A 128 12.41 -9.21 18.55
CA TYR A 128 11.63 -7.98 18.72
C TYR A 128 10.39 -7.99 17.82
N VAL A 129 10.53 -8.37 16.55
CA VAL A 129 9.42 -8.44 15.59
C VAL A 129 8.38 -9.47 16.01
N SER A 130 8.80 -10.66 16.46
CA SER A 130 7.90 -11.75 16.82
C SER A 130 7.03 -11.47 18.05
N GLU A 131 7.42 -10.52 18.90
CA GLU A 131 6.64 -10.08 20.06
C GLU A 131 5.57 -9.04 19.71
N ARG A 132 5.57 -8.52 18.49
CA ARG A 132 4.56 -7.56 18.04
C ARG A 132 3.34 -8.29 17.52
N THR A 133 2.16 -7.76 17.86
CA THR A 133 0.88 -8.35 17.46
C THR A 133 0.00 -7.32 16.75
N GLY A 134 -0.87 -7.79 15.86
CA GLY A 134 -1.92 -6.98 15.25
C GLY A 134 -1.39 -5.72 14.59
N GLU A 135 -1.88 -4.56 15.03
CA GLU A 135 -1.60 -3.25 14.44
C GLU A 135 -0.13 -2.83 14.57
N ASP A 136 0.54 -3.16 15.68
CA ASP A 136 1.94 -2.79 15.89
C ASP A 136 2.87 -3.46 14.88
N LEU A 137 2.60 -4.75 14.57
CA LEU A 137 3.35 -5.49 13.58
C LEU A 137 3.15 -4.91 12.17
N LEU A 138 1.91 -4.54 11.82
CA LEU A 138 1.59 -3.92 10.54
C LEU A 138 2.23 -2.54 10.41
N ARG A 139 2.21 -1.74 11.48
CA ARG A 139 2.86 -0.41 11.51
C ARG A 139 4.37 -0.52 11.34
N LEU A 140 5.00 -1.45 12.05
CA LEU A 140 6.43 -1.74 11.92
C LEU A 140 6.77 -2.18 10.49
N PHE A 141 5.98 -3.10 9.92
CA PHE A 141 6.16 -3.57 8.55
C PHE A 141 6.03 -2.43 7.52
N ALA A 142 5.02 -1.59 7.67
CA ALA A 142 4.80 -0.43 6.81
C ALA A 142 5.94 0.58 6.90
N TRP A 143 6.46 0.83 8.11
CA TRP A 143 7.64 1.66 8.29
C TRP A 143 8.89 1.06 7.61
N CYS A 144 9.10 -0.26 7.76
CA CYS A 144 10.24 -0.95 7.16
C CYS A 144 10.20 -1.06 5.63
N THR A 145 9.00 -1.12 5.04
CA THR A 145 8.85 -1.54 3.64
C THR A 145 8.08 -0.57 2.75
N GLY A 146 7.32 0.35 3.35
CA GLY A 146 6.32 1.16 2.66
C GLY A 146 5.05 0.38 2.25
N PHE A 147 4.93 -0.89 2.60
CA PHE A 147 3.76 -1.71 2.30
C PHE A 147 2.83 -1.84 3.50
N ALA A 148 1.51 -1.73 3.29
CA ALA A 148 0.53 -1.91 4.36
C ALA A 148 0.37 -3.38 4.82
N ALA A 149 0.73 -4.34 3.96
CA ALA A 149 0.67 -5.78 4.22
C ALA A 149 1.60 -6.53 3.26
N ILE A 150 1.84 -7.83 3.51
CA ILE A 150 2.71 -8.67 2.66
C ILE A 150 2.21 -8.65 1.21
N PRO A 151 3.01 -8.14 0.25
CA PRO A 151 2.63 -8.15 -1.16
C PRO A 151 2.47 -9.57 -1.69
N THR A 152 1.45 -9.78 -2.53
CA THR A 152 1.27 -11.05 -3.27
C THR A 152 2.25 -11.19 -4.44
N THR A 153 2.90 -10.11 -4.86
CA THR A 153 3.91 -10.09 -5.92
C THR A 153 5.29 -10.49 -5.38
N ALA A 154 6.26 -10.66 -6.29
CA ALA A 154 7.66 -10.83 -5.87
C ALA A 154 8.15 -9.54 -5.18
N TRP A 155 8.76 -9.71 -4.01
CA TRP A 155 9.38 -8.64 -3.23
C TRP A 155 10.44 -9.29 -2.32
N LYS A 156 11.40 -8.48 -1.88
CA LYS A 156 12.43 -8.88 -0.91
C LYS A 156 12.52 -7.81 0.18
N PHE A 157 12.98 -8.22 1.34
CA PHE A 157 13.42 -7.32 2.40
C PHE A 157 14.91 -7.52 2.62
N ARG A 158 15.64 -6.49 3.01
CA ARG A 158 17.06 -6.61 3.31
C ARG A 158 17.37 -6.04 4.69
N ILE A 159 18.17 -6.77 5.44
CA ILE A 159 18.78 -6.28 6.68
C ILE A 159 20.27 -6.08 6.41
N ASN A 160 20.75 -4.88 6.68
CA ASN A 160 22.17 -4.53 6.64
C ASN A 160 22.61 -4.11 8.04
N VAL A 161 23.46 -4.91 8.68
CA VAL A 161 23.96 -4.56 10.01
C VAL A 161 25.06 -3.51 9.88
N ILE A 162 24.99 -2.46 10.70
CA ILE A 162 25.99 -1.39 10.74
C ILE A 162 26.65 -1.29 12.12
N ASP A 163 27.93 -0.94 12.17
CA ASP A 163 28.71 -0.93 13.42
C ASP A 163 28.38 0.27 14.34
N ASP A 164 27.67 1.29 13.85
CA ASP A 164 27.35 2.49 14.62
C ASP A 164 26.16 2.26 15.58
N VAL A 165 26.47 1.69 16.75
CA VAL A 165 25.50 1.38 17.83
C VAL A 165 24.79 2.60 18.43
N LYS A 166 25.26 3.83 18.16
CA LYS A 166 24.63 5.05 18.70
C LYS A 166 23.44 5.50 17.87
N ARG A 167 23.43 5.17 16.56
CA ARG A 167 22.36 5.52 15.63
C ARG A 167 21.06 4.82 15.98
N CYS A 168 19.94 5.40 15.55
CA CYS A 168 18.68 4.70 15.45
C CYS A 168 18.64 3.89 14.13
N PRO A 169 17.85 2.81 14.04
CA PRO A 169 17.67 2.11 12.79
C PRO A 169 17.07 3.03 11.74
N THR A 170 17.52 2.90 10.50
CA THR A 170 17.01 3.67 9.37
C THR A 170 16.56 2.74 8.26
N VAL A 171 15.68 3.22 7.39
CA VAL A 171 15.12 2.44 6.29
C VAL A 171 15.30 3.20 4.99
N ASN A 172 15.72 2.49 3.95
CA ASN A 172 15.55 2.93 2.58
C ASN A 172 14.43 2.11 1.92
N THR A 173 13.32 2.75 1.55
CA THR A 173 12.17 2.13 0.86
C THR A 173 12.29 2.20 -0.66
N CYS A 174 13.25 2.99 -1.17
CA CYS A 174 13.39 3.34 -2.56
C CYS A 174 14.59 2.60 -3.17
N MET A 175 14.30 1.74 -4.16
CA MET A 175 15.25 1.09 -5.06
C MET A 175 15.88 -0.23 -4.58
N THR A 176 16.18 -1.07 -5.56
CA THR A 176 17.15 -2.16 -5.44
C THR A 176 18.53 -1.63 -5.80
N ASP A 177 19.50 -1.77 -4.91
CA ASP A 177 20.92 -1.61 -5.30
C ASP A 177 21.41 -2.82 -6.13
N ASP A 178 20.56 -3.83 -6.34
CA ASP A 178 20.88 -5.05 -7.05
C ASP A 178 20.66 -4.88 -8.56
N THR A 179 21.77 -4.71 -9.29
CA THR A 179 21.79 -4.58 -10.75
C THR A 179 21.68 -5.92 -11.49
N SER A 180 21.61 -7.05 -10.77
CA SER A 180 21.49 -8.36 -11.40
C SER A 180 20.19 -8.50 -12.19
N ALA A 181 20.25 -9.21 -13.32
CA ALA A 181 19.09 -9.48 -14.15
C ALA A 181 17.94 -10.14 -13.37
N ALA A 182 18.27 -10.94 -12.35
CA ALA A 182 17.31 -11.64 -11.49
C ALA A 182 16.52 -10.72 -10.55
N ASN A 183 17.00 -9.50 -10.27
CA ASN A 183 16.40 -8.58 -9.32
C ASN A 183 15.93 -7.26 -9.95
N ARG A 184 16.10 -7.10 -11.26
CA ARG A 184 15.69 -5.91 -11.99
C ARG A 184 14.19 -5.64 -11.80
N GLY A 185 13.86 -4.56 -11.10
CA GLY A 185 12.48 -4.12 -10.85
C GLY A 185 11.79 -4.71 -9.62
N VAL A 186 12.48 -5.53 -8.80
CA VAL A 186 11.90 -6.11 -7.58
C VAL A 186 12.18 -5.20 -6.38
N LYS A 187 11.24 -4.38 -5.92
CA LYS A 187 11.46 -3.52 -4.73
C LYS A 187 12.08 -4.31 -3.56
N MET A 188 13.16 -3.78 -3.01
CA MET A 188 13.90 -4.38 -1.90
C MET A 188 14.20 -3.34 -0.81
N PRO A 189 13.20 -2.99 0.01
CA PRO A 189 13.42 -2.12 1.15
C PRO A 189 14.53 -2.68 2.04
N THR A 190 15.41 -1.79 2.48
CA THR A 190 16.58 -2.14 3.29
C THR A 190 16.51 -1.43 4.63
N VAL A 191 16.54 -2.19 5.72
CA VAL A 191 16.77 -1.64 7.07
C VAL A 191 18.26 -1.68 7.38
N TYR A 192 18.79 -0.53 7.80
CA TYR A 192 20.14 -0.42 8.36
C TYR A 192 20.01 -0.56 9.87
N LEU A 193 20.44 -1.71 10.37
CA LEU A 193 20.26 -2.13 11.75
C LEU A 193 21.58 -1.98 12.51
N PRO A 194 21.71 -1.04 13.45
CA PRO A 194 22.89 -0.96 14.30
C PRO A 194 23.14 -2.24 15.09
N ALA A 195 24.42 -2.55 15.34
CA ALA A 195 24.85 -3.75 16.05
C ALA A 195 24.59 -3.68 17.57
N TYR A 196 23.33 -3.55 17.98
CA TYR A 196 22.96 -3.48 19.39
C TYR A 196 23.27 -4.79 20.13
N SER A 197 23.75 -4.65 21.36
CA SER A 197 24.07 -5.78 22.26
C SER A 197 22.90 -6.24 23.13
N SER A 198 21.74 -5.57 23.06
CA SER A 198 20.58 -5.95 23.87
C SER A 198 19.26 -5.68 23.16
N LYS A 199 18.27 -6.51 23.49
CA LYS A 199 16.89 -6.35 23.01
C LYS A 199 16.25 -5.05 23.50
N ALA A 200 16.53 -4.65 24.73
CA ALA A 200 15.97 -3.44 25.32
C ALA A 200 16.46 -2.18 24.58
N THR A 201 17.75 -2.11 24.27
CA THR A 201 18.32 -1.02 23.47
C THR A 201 17.73 -0.98 22.07
N LEU A 202 17.61 -2.13 21.40
CA LEU A 202 16.95 -2.22 20.10
C LEU A 202 15.51 -1.69 20.16
N ALA A 203 14.72 -2.15 21.14
CA ALA A 203 13.32 -1.78 21.27
C ALA A 203 13.15 -0.25 21.45
N GLN A 204 13.92 0.35 22.37
CA GLN A 204 13.90 1.79 22.60
C GLN A 204 14.28 2.58 21.33
N LYS A 205 15.34 2.16 20.63
CA LYS A 205 15.80 2.83 19.41
C LYS A 205 14.81 2.71 18.25
N MET A 206 14.13 1.57 18.15
CA MET A 206 13.06 1.36 17.17
C MET A 206 11.85 2.26 17.46
N GLU A 207 11.45 2.41 18.72
CA GLU A 207 10.38 3.32 19.11
C GLU A 207 10.69 4.76 18.71
N TRP A 208 11.92 5.23 18.96
CA TRP A 208 12.37 6.55 18.51
C TRP A 208 12.36 6.69 16.99
N ALA A 209 12.82 5.68 16.26
CA ALA A 209 12.85 5.70 14.80
C ALA A 209 11.43 5.79 14.19
N ILE A 210 10.48 5.01 14.71
CA ILE A 210 9.09 5.00 14.23
C ILE A 210 8.38 6.30 14.61
N ALA A 211 8.57 6.79 15.84
CA ALA A 211 8.00 8.06 16.28
C ALA A 211 8.53 9.23 15.45
N GLY A 212 9.85 9.28 15.20
CA GLY A 212 10.49 10.31 14.37
C GLY A 212 9.97 10.31 12.93
N ALA A 213 9.73 9.15 12.33
CA ALA A 213 9.17 9.05 10.99
C ALA A 213 7.71 9.53 10.92
N SER A 214 6.92 9.28 11.98
CA SER A 214 5.51 9.69 12.03
C SER A 214 5.33 11.20 12.14
N GLY A 215 6.28 11.90 12.78
CA GLY A 215 6.23 13.37 12.93
C GLY A 215 6.50 14.15 11.63
N ILE A 216 7.13 13.52 10.62
CA ILE A 216 7.50 14.17 9.35
C ILE A 216 6.30 14.26 8.38
N HIS A 217 5.22 13.50 8.60
CA HIS A 217 4.02 13.49 7.74
C HIS A 217 2.87 14.41 8.22
N LEU A 218 3.14 15.31 9.18
CA LEU A 218 2.15 16.26 9.71
C LEU A 218 2.31 17.71 9.18
N HIS A 219 3.09 17.91 8.11
CA HIS A 219 3.30 19.20 7.44
C HIS A 219 3.07 19.08 5.94
#